data_AF-A0A5R8WUS8-F1
#
_entry.id   AF-A0A5R8WUS8-F1
#
_cell.length_a   1.000
_cell.length_b   1.000
_cell.length_c   1.000
_cell.angle_alpha   90.00
_cell.angle_beta   90.00
_cell.angle_gamma   90.00
#
_symmetry.space_group_name_H-M   'P 1'
#
loop_
_entity.id
_entity.type
_entity.pdbx_description
1 polymer ?
#
loop_
_entity_poly.entity_id
_entity_poly.type
_entity_poly.pdbx_seq_one_letter_code
_entity_poly.pdbx_strand_id
1 'polypeptide(L)'
;MMLRDIPAILMQYDAAAALVRAAWRRGCPLADFVPSLTRLVAFSCQHPVRYWLMNIDQLPPMGPVEQAWIMESWFPAMAATSVQHLALVLPNDLHNHMVATAPIFNPPTAMTFELHFFPDDATAFDWLLEHDPRRRELWQEWEDELARLHRDAPDCADAYS
;
A
#
# COMPACT_ATOMS: atom_id res chain seq x y z
N MET A 1 12.69 7.36 4.54
CA MET A 1 12.94 6.57 5.78
C MET A 1 12.16 5.29 5.73
N MET A 2 12.83 4.16 5.90
CA MET A 2 12.17 2.84 5.99
C MET A 2 11.60 2.60 7.38
N LEU A 3 10.35 2.12 7.43
CA LEU A 3 9.62 1.77 8.65
C LEU A 3 9.20 0.31 8.57
N ARG A 4 9.43 -0.44 9.66
CA ARG A 4 9.15 -1.90 9.74
C ARG A 4 8.15 -2.27 10.84
N ASP A 5 7.47 -1.27 11.41
CA ASP A 5 6.61 -1.45 12.60
C ASP A 5 5.20 -1.96 12.26
N ILE A 6 4.89 -2.12 10.97
CA ILE A 6 3.63 -2.66 10.49
C ILE A 6 3.84 -4.14 10.11
N PRO A 7 3.14 -5.08 10.77
CA PRO A 7 3.17 -6.50 10.41
C PRO A 7 2.82 -6.66 8.92
N ALA A 8 3.39 -7.66 8.26
CA ALA A 8 3.10 -7.97 6.86
C ALA A 8 3.33 -6.87 5.80
N ILE A 9 3.76 -5.66 6.17
CA ILE A 9 3.96 -4.54 5.24
C ILE A 9 5.37 -3.98 5.40
N LEU A 10 6.10 -3.88 4.29
CA LEU A 10 7.26 -3.02 4.21
C LEU A 10 6.80 -1.61 3.89
N MET A 11 7.26 -0.62 4.67
CA MET A 11 6.85 0.76 4.51
C MET A 11 8.06 1.68 4.32
N GLN A 12 7.93 2.64 3.42
CA GLN A 12 8.81 3.80 3.27
C GLN A 12 7.98 5.06 3.45
N TYR A 13 8.51 5.99 4.24
CA TYR A 13 7.91 7.30 4.42
C TYR A 13 8.96 8.40 4.16
N ASP A 14 8.58 9.42 3.42
CA ASP A 14 9.35 10.65 3.30
C ASP A 14 8.44 11.87 3.49
N ALA A 15 8.77 12.67 4.50
CA ALA A 15 7.99 13.85 4.87
C ALA A 15 8.11 14.99 3.85
N ALA A 16 9.24 15.11 3.15
CA ALA A 16 9.45 16.21 2.20
C ALA A 16 8.69 15.95 0.89
N ALA A 17 8.69 14.70 0.43
CA ALA A 17 7.88 14.25 -0.69
C ALA A 17 6.40 14.04 -0.30
N ALA A 18 6.05 14.12 1.00
CA ALA A 18 4.73 13.76 1.53
C ALA A 18 4.26 12.37 1.05
N LEU A 19 5.20 11.42 0.97
CA LEU A 19 5.01 10.10 0.40
C LEU A 19 4.95 9.03 1.50
N VAL A 20 3.98 8.14 1.38
CA VAL A 20 4.02 6.79 1.96
C VAL A 20 4.00 5.79 0.81
N ARG A 21 5.01 4.92 0.78
CA ARG A 21 5.05 3.73 -0.09
C ARG A 21 5.01 2.50 0.80
N ALA A 22 4.14 1.56 0.46
CA ALA A 22 3.94 0.34 1.20
C ALA A 22 3.85 -0.85 0.25
N ALA A 23 4.38 -2.00 0.66
CA ALA A 23 4.26 -3.24 -0.08
C ALA A 23 3.90 -4.39 0.86
N TRP A 24 2.91 -5.17 0.45
CA TRP A 24 2.59 -6.42 1.12
C TRP A 24 3.79 -7.37 1.00
N ARG A 25 4.27 -7.86 2.14
CA ARG A 25 5.37 -8.82 2.19
C ARG A 25 4.84 -10.17 1.73
N ARG A 26 5.67 -10.85 0.93
CA ARG A 26 5.38 -12.21 0.47
C ARG A 26 5.15 -13.14 1.67
N GLY A 27 4.29 -14.14 1.46
CA GLY A 27 4.03 -15.21 2.44
C GLY A 27 3.20 -14.79 3.66
N CYS A 28 2.84 -13.52 3.82
CA CYS A 28 2.09 -13.08 4.99
C CYS A 28 0.59 -13.40 4.84
N PRO A 29 -0.06 -13.88 5.92
CA PRO A 29 -1.42 -14.37 5.86
C PRO A 29 -2.43 -13.23 5.68
N LEU A 30 -3.55 -13.53 5.02
CA LEU A 30 -4.65 -12.56 4.85
C LEU A 30 -5.20 -12.05 6.19
N ALA A 31 -5.07 -12.83 7.27
CA ALA A 31 -5.47 -12.43 8.62
C ALA A 31 -4.78 -11.12 9.08
N ASP A 32 -3.60 -10.80 8.54
CA ASP A 32 -2.89 -9.57 8.85
C ASP A 32 -3.37 -8.37 8.03
N PHE A 33 -4.27 -8.55 7.06
CA PHE A 33 -4.67 -7.50 6.11
C PHE A 33 -5.29 -6.29 6.82
N VAL A 34 -6.37 -6.53 7.56
CA VAL A 34 -7.09 -5.51 8.32
C VAL A 34 -6.19 -4.80 9.34
N PRO A 35 -5.46 -5.50 10.25
CA PRO A 35 -4.64 -4.81 11.23
C PRO A 35 -3.50 -4.01 10.59
N SER A 36 -2.92 -4.48 9.49
CA SER A 36 -1.79 -3.82 8.84
C SER A 36 -2.22 -2.57 8.08
N LEU A 37 -3.32 -2.64 7.31
CA LEU A 37 -3.87 -1.45 6.66
C LEU A 37 -4.43 -0.45 7.68
N THR A 38 -5.04 -0.90 8.78
CA THR A 38 -5.50 0.00 9.84
C THR A 38 -4.34 0.81 10.43
N ARG A 39 -3.19 0.18 10.69
CA ARG A 39 -1.98 0.88 11.16
C ARG A 39 -1.43 1.84 10.12
N LEU A 40 -1.46 1.45 8.85
CA LEU A 40 -0.99 2.30 7.75
C LEU A 40 -1.85 3.55 7.59
N VAL A 41 -3.17 3.43 7.70
CA VAL A 41 -4.09 4.58 7.70
C VAL A 41 -3.87 5.46 8.95
N ALA A 42 -3.74 4.86 10.13
CA ALA A 42 -3.46 5.60 11.36
C ALA A 42 -2.15 6.39 11.27
N PHE A 43 -1.10 5.83 10.66
CA PHE A 43 0.13 6.52 10.36
C PHE A 43 -0.12 7.71 9.42
N SER A 44 -0.85 7.51 8.32
CA SER A 44 -1.19 8.58 7.38
C SER A 44 -2.06 9.70 7.98
N CYS A 45 -2.80 9.44 9.06
CA CYS A 45 -3.50 10.48 9.82
C CYS A 45 -2.56 11.32 10.71
N GLN A 46 -1.47 10.71 11.19
CA GLN A 46 -0.53 11.36 12.12
C GLN A 46 0.59 12.12 11.41
N HIS A 47 0.78 11.86 10.12
CA HIS A 47 1.86 12.42 9.31
C HIS A 47 1.32 13.16 8.08
N PRO A 48 2.04 14.19 7.57
CA PRO A 48 1.66 14.87 6.34
C PRO A 48 1.92 13.95 5.14
N VAL A 49 0.91 13.16 4.77
CA VAL A 49 0.93 12.24 3.63
C VAL A 49 -0.05 12.74 2.58
N ARG A 50 0.42 12.94 1.35
CA ARG A 50 -0.38 13.33 0.18
C ARG A 50 -0.39 12.27 -0.90
N TYR A 51 0.72 11.54 -1.04
CA TYR A 51 0.91 10.48 -2.01
C TYR A 51 1.00 9.14 -1.28
N TRP A 52 0.14 8.20 -1.64
CA TRP A 52 0.10 6.87 -1.04
C TRP A 52 0.23 5.82 -2.13
N LEU A 53 1.34 5.07 -2.11
CA LEU A 53 1.54 3.91 -2.96
C LEU A 53 1.35 2.66 -2.12
N MET A 54 0.46 1.77 -2.55
CA MET A 54 0.34 0.44 -1.98
C MET A 54 0.53 -0.64 -3.05
N ASN A 55 1.49 -1.52 -2.84
CA ASN A 55 1.68 -2.71 -3.66
C ASN A 55 1.06 -3.92 -2.97
N ILE A 56 0.04 -4.50 -3.59
CA ILE A 56 -0.69 -5.68 -3.11
C ILE A 56 -0.50 -6.89 -4.03
N ASP A 57 0.52 -6.92 -4.88
CA ASP A 57 0.75 -8.04 -5.81
C ASP A 57 0.93 -9.39 -5.09
N GLN A 58 1.50 -9.35 -3.88
CA GLN A 58 1.73 -10.54 -3.05
C GLN A 58 0.58 -10.83 -2.08
N LEU A 59 -0.53 -10.09 -2.15
CA LEU A 59 -1.67 -10.27 -1.25
C LEU A 59 -2.44 -11.54 -1.63
N PRO A 60 -2.74 -12.43 -0.67
CA PRO A 60 -3.63 -13.56 -0.93
C PRO A 60 -5.03 -13.12 -1.42
N PRO A 61 -5.81 -14.01 -2.06
CA PRO A 61 -7.17 -13.68 -2.51
C PRO A 61 -8.05 -13.16 -1.37
N MET A 62 -8.63 -11.97 -1.54
CA MET A 62 -9.48 -11.32 -0.53
C MET A 62 -10.87 -11.98 -0.45
N GLY A 63 -11.33 -12.27 0.77
CA GLY A 63 -12.65 -12.80 1.01
C GLY A 63 -13.73 -11.71 1.09
N PRO A 64 -15.00 -12.10 1.28
CA PRO A 64 -16.11 -11.16 1.47
C PRO A 64 -15.94 -10.25 2.69
N VAL A 65 -15.24 -10.75 3.73
CA VAL A 65 -14.98 -9.98 4.97
C VAL A 65 -14.08 -8.79 4.68
N GLU A 66 -12.97 -9.01 3.97
CA GLU A 66 -12.03 -7.95 3.61
C GLU A 66 -12.67 -6.95 2.65
N GLN A 67 -13.47 -7.43 1.69
CA GLN A 67 -14.21 -6.58 0.76
C GLN A 67 -15.19 -5.66 1.48
N ALA A 68 -15.99 -6.20 2.40
CA ALA A 68 -16.93 -5.41 3.20
C ALA A 68 -16.17 -4.38 4.05
N TRP A 69 -15.07 -4.79 4.70
CA TRP A 69 -14.26 -3.88 5.51
C TRP A 69 -13.65 -2.74 4.69
N ILE A 70 -13.17 -3.00 3.47
CA ILE A 70 -12.64 -1.96 2.59
C ILE A 70 -13.71 -0.88 2.34
N MET A 71 -14.93 -1.30 1.98
CA MET A 71 -16.02 -0.40 1.63
C MET A 71 -16.60 0.33 2.85
N GLU A 72 -16.79 -0.38 3.96
CA GLU A 72 -17.51 0.13 5.14
C GLU A 72 -16.60 0.86 6.13
N SER A 73 -15.30 0.55 6.17
CA SER A 73 -14.38 1.04 7.20
C SER A 73 -13.14 1.73 6.62
N TRP A 74 -12.47 1.11 5.65
CA TRP A 74 -11.20 1.64 5.15
C TRP A 74 -11.37 2.94 4.36
N PHE A 75 -12.31 3.00 3.41
CA PHE A 75 -12.58 4.24 2.66
C PHE A 75 -12.96 5.42 3.56
N PRO A 76 -13.90 5.27 4.52
CA PRO A 76 -14.17 6.32 5.50
C PRO A 76 -12.96 6.74 6.33
N ALA A 77 -12.10 5.80 6.73
CA ALA A 77 -10.89 6.13 7.49
C ALA A 77 -9.87 6.89 6.63
N MET A 78 -9.68 6.49 5.37
CA MET A 78 -8.83 7.19 4.41
C MET A 78 -9.35 8.60 4.11
N ALA A 79 -10.66 8.80 4.09
CA ALA A 79 -11.28 10.11 3.90
C ALA A 79 -10.87 11.14 4.96
N ALA A 80 -10.51 10.68 6.16
CA ALA A 80 -10.03 11.51 7.27
C ALA A 80 -8.53 11.84 7.18
N THR A 81 -7.80 11.27 6.23
CA THR A 81 -6.37 11.56 6.00
C THR A 81 -6.18 12.78 5.08
N SER A 82 -4.94 13.26 4.96
CA SER A 82 -4.58 14.28 3.96
C SER A 82 -4.19 13.72 2.58
N VAL A 83 -4.41 12.42 2.35
CA VAL A 83 -4.04 11.75 1.09
C VAL A 83 -4.87 12.34 -0.05
N GLN A 84 -4.19 12.62 -1.16
CA GLN A 84 -4.80 13.19 -2.37
C GLN A 84 -4.71 12.23 -3.55
N HIS A 85 -3.60 11.49 -3.66
CA HIS A 85 -3.40 10.51 -4.73
C HIS A 85 -3.03 9.17 -4.13
N LEU A 86 -3.76 8.15 -4.56
CA LEU A 86 -3.59 6.77 -4.16
C LEU A 86 -3.25 5.94 -5.38
N ALA A 87 -2.04 5.39 -5.40
CA ALA A 87 -1.59 4.45 -6.42
C ALA A 87 -1.64 3.03 -5.85
N LEU A 88 -2.39 2.14 -6.50
CA LEU A 88 -2.49 0.74 -6.12
C LEU A 88 -1.89 -0.15 -7.20
N VAL A 89 -0.83 -0.89 -6.86
CA VAL A 89 -0.28 -1.92 -7.74
C VAL A 89 -1.07 -3.19 -7.52
N LEU A 90 -1.75 -3.65 -8.57
CA LEU A 90 -2.66 -4.79 -8.47
C LEU A 90 -1.93 -6.12 -8.68
N PRO A 91 -2.37 -7.18 -7.99
CA PRO A 91 -1.93 -8.52 -8.31
C PRO A 91 -2.41 -8.94 -9.71
N ASN A 92 -1.68 -9.85 -10.33
CA ASN A 92 -2.10 -10.51 -11.57
C ASN A 92 -3.35 -11.41 -11.38
N ASP A 93 -3.75 -11.70 -10.14
CA ASP A 93 -4.95 -12.46 -9.83
C ASP A 93 -6.23 -11.67 -10.20
N LEU A 94 -7.06 -12.27 -11.06
CA LEU A 94 -8.27 -11.64 -11.59
C LEU A 94 -9.30 -11.30 -10.48
N HIS A 95 -9.39 -12.13 -9.44
CA HIS A 95 -10.35 -11.90 -8.35
C HIS A 95 -9.95 -10.67 -7.53
N ASN A 96 -8.70 -10.59 -7.10
CA ASN A 96 -8.19 -9.41 -6.41
C ASN A 96 -8.23 -8.16 -7.27
N HIS A 97 -7.96 -8.28 -8.58
CA HIS A 97 -8.12 -7.19 -9.54
C HIS A 97 -9.56 -6.66 -9.57
N MET A 98 -10.57 -7.54 -9.63
CA MET A 98 -11.98 -7.15 -9.61
C MET A 98 -12.38 -6.48 -8.29
N VAL A 99 -11.91 -6.99 -7.16
CA VAL A 99 -12.19 -6.42 -5.84
C VAL A 99 -11.61 -5.02 -5.71
N ALA A 100 -10.33 -4.87 -6.07
CA ALA A 100 -9.63 -3.61 -5.92
C ALA A 100 -10.14 -2.52 -6.88
N THR A 101 -10.64 -2.91 -8.06
CA THR A 101 -11.22 -1.98 -9.06
C THR A 101 -12.70 -1.69 -8.84
N ALA A 102 -13.40 -2.43 -7.97
CA ALA A 102 -14.82 -2.21 -7.64
C ALA A 102 -15.17 -0.74 -7.26
N PRO A 103 -14.32 0.01 -6.53
CA PRO A 103 -14.57 1.41 -6.21
C PRO A 103 -14.65 2.35 -7.42
N ILE A 104 -14.10 1.98 -8.59
CA ILE A 104 -14.26 2.78 -9.82
C ILE A 104 -15.71 2.77 -10.29
N PHE A 105 -16.36 1.61 -10.22
CA PHE A 105 -17.71 1.40 -10.74
C PHE A 105 -18.78 1.80 -9.73
N ASN A 106 -18.47 1.71 -8.44
CA ASN A 106 -19.33 2.14 -7.35
C ASN A 106 -18.52 2.94 -6.32
N PRO A 107 -18.24 4.23 -6.62
CA PRO A 107 -17.39 5.04 -5.77
C PRO A 107 -18.04 5.21 -4.39
N PRO A 108 -17.30 4.94 -3.31
CA PRO A 108 -17.81 5.19 -1.97
C PRO A 108 -18.04 6.68 -1.80
N THR A 109 -19.13 7.04 -1.12
CA THR A 109 -19.51 8.44 -0.87
C THR A 109 -18.44 9.24 -0.11
N ALA A 110 -17.52 8.55 0.57
CA ALA A 110 -16.42 9.14 1.34
C ALA A 110 -15.10 9.26 0.55
N MET A 111 -15.06 8.98 -0.75
CA MET A 111 -13.82 9.06 -1.52
C MET A 111 -13.37 10.51 -1.72
N THR A 112 -12.31 10.92 -1.01
CA THR A 112 -11.75 12.30 -1.07
C THR A 112 -10.42 12.38 -1.83
N PHE A 113 -9.94 11.26 -2.37
CA PHE A 113 -8.66 11.12 -3.06
C PHE A 113 -8.85 10.50 -4.44
N GLU A 114 -7.89 10.74 -5.32
CA GLU A 114 -7.82 10.14 -6.64
C GLU A 114 -7.17 8.75 -6.56
N LEU A 115 -7.84 7.73 -7.09
CA LEU A 115 -7.37 6.34 -7.07
C LEU A 115 -6.95 5.91 -8.47
N HIS A 116 -5.71 5.47 -8.60
CA HIS A 116 -5.14 4.93 -9.83
C HIS A 116 -4.60 3.53 -9.63
N PHE A 117 -4.71 2.71 -10.66
CA PHE A 117 -4.27 1.32 -10.67
C PHE A 117 -3.10 1.15 -11.62
N PHE A 118 -2.08 0.43 -11.17
CA PHE A 118 -0.85 0.24 -11.91
C PHE A 118 -0.49 -1.25 -12.02
N PRO A 119 0.16 -1.64 -13.13
CA PRO A 119 0.63 -3.00 -13.32
C PRO A 119 1.91 -3.30 -12.53
N ASP A 120 2.69 -2.27 -12.18
CA ASP A 120 3.95 -2.41 -11.48
C ASP A 120 4.27 -1.19 -10.60
N ASP A 121 5.15 -1.41 -9.63
CA ASP A 121 5.55 -0.47 -8.60
C ASP A 121 6.36 0.72 -9.15
N ALA A 122 7.14 0.51 -10.22
CA ALA A 122 7.94 1.56 -10.83
C ALA A 122 7.06 2.60 -11.51
N THR A 123 6.10 2.14 -12.32
CA THR A 123 5.15 3.02 -13.00
C THR A 123 4.29 3.80 -12.01
N ALA A 124 3.81 3.14 -10.95
CA ALA A 124 3.04 3.79 -9.89
C ALA A 124 3.84 4.90 -9.18
N PHE A 125 5.09 4.60 -8.84
CA PHE A 125 5.98 5.52 -8.15
C PHE A 125 6.38 6.72 -9.02
N ASP A 126 6.70 6.47 -10.29
CA ASP A 126 7.06 7.52 -11.24
C ASP A 126 5.91 8.49 -11.48
N TRP A 127 4.67 7.99 -11.50
CA TRP A 127 3.47 8.81 -11.59
C TRP A 127 3.26 9.68 -10.35
N LEU A 128 3.35 9.09 -9.14
CA LEU A 128 3.16 9.85 -7.89
C LEU A 128 4.19 10.96 -7.69
N LEU A 129 5.44 10.72 -8.11
CA LEU A 129 6.56 11.62 -7.86
C LEU A 129 7.13 12.24 -9.15
N GLU A 130 6.32 12.40 -10.20
CA GLU A 130 6.78 12.86 -11.53
C GLU A 130 7.67 14.10 -11.47
N HIS A 131 7.34 15.04 -10.56
CA HIS A 131 8.03 16.31 -10.40
C HIS A 131 8.90 16.40 -9.14
N ASP A 132 9.03 15.32 -8.36
CA ASP A 132 9.84 15.34 -7.14
C ASP A 132 11.32 15.09 -7.44
N PRO A 133 12.23 16.01 -7.08
CA PRO A 133 13.67 15.85 -7.34
C PRO A 133 14.30 14.69 -6.57
N ARG A 134 13.68 14.24 -5.47
CA ARG A 134 14.17 13.14 -4.61
C ARG A 134 13.71 11.77 -5.08
N ARG A 135 12.91 11.68 -6.15
CA ARG A 135 12.38 10.43 -6.71
C ARG A 135 13.46 9.35 -6.86
N ARG A 136 14.63 9.69 -7.40
CA ARG A 136 15.73 8.73 -7.61
C ARG A 136 16.31 8.21 -6.29
N GLU A 137 16.49 9.08 -5.30
CA GLU A 137 17.05 8.72 -3.99
C GLU A 137 16.07 7.82 -3.23
N LEU A 138 14.79 8.17 -3.25
CA LEU A 138 13.72 7.40 -2.62
C LEU A 138 13.56 6.02 -3.28
N TRP A 139 13.65 5.95 -4.61
CA TRP A 139 13.65 4.67 -5.32
C TRP A 139 14.82 3.78 -4.90
N GLN A 140 16.03 4.34 -4.83
CA GLN A 140 17.21 3.59 -4.44
C GLN A 140 17.13 3.10 -2.99
N GLU A 141 16.65 3.93 -2.05
CA GLU A 141 16.44 3.53 -0.65
C GLU A 141 15.51 2.31 -0.57
N TRP A 142 14.45 2.29 -1.40
CA TRP A 142 13.51 1.17 -1.46
C TRP A 142 14.14 -0.11 -2.02
N GLU A 143 14.84 -0.02 -3.16
CA GLU A 143 15.49 -1.17 -3.79
C GLU A 143 16.57 -1.79 -2.90
N ASP A 144 17.37 -0.96 -2.22
CA ASP A 144 18.38 -1.42 -1.28
C ASP A 144 17.77 -2.20 -0.12
N GLU A 145 16.61 -1.75 0.36
CA GLU A 145 15.90 -2.40 1.45
C GLU A 145 15.20 -3.70 1.01
N LEU A 146 14.59 -3.73 -0.17
CA LEU A 146 14.06 -4.98 -0.74
C LEU A 146 15.17 -6.02 -0.94
N ALA A 147 16.33 -5.59 -1.46
CA ALA A 147 17.48 -6.47 -1.63
C ALA A 147 18.03 -7.01 -0.29
N ARG A 148 17.93 -6.24 0.79
CA ARG A 148 18.25 -6.71 2.15
C ARG A 148 17.22 -7.72 2.65
N LEU A 149 15.93 -7.44 2.51
CA LEU A 149 14.87 -8.34 2.97
C LEU A 149 14.91 -9.69 2.24
N HIS A 150 15.14 -9.70 0.94
CA HIS A 150 15.30 -10.95 0.18
C HIS A 150 16.54 -11.77 0.58
N ARG A 151 17.53 -11.14 1.22
CA ARG A 151 18.74 -11.80 1.71
C ARG A 151 18.58 -12.32 3.13
N ASP A 152 17.96 -11.53 4.00
CA ASP A 152 18.03 -11.68 5.46
C ASP A 152 16.75 -12.24 6.08
N ALA A 153 15.58 -12.08 5.43
CA ALA A 153 14.30 -12.49 6.00
C ALA A 153 13.78 -13.74 5.26
N PRO A 154 13.50 -14.84 5.98
CA PRO A 154 12.71 -15.90 5.38
C PRO A 154 11.28 -15.37 5.16
N ASP A 155 10.59 -15.93 4.18
CA ASP A 155 9.24 -15.51 3.77
C ASP A 155 8.34 -15.49 5.01
N CYS A 156 7.29 -14.65 5.11
CA CYS A 156 6.41 -14.68 6.29
C CYS A 156 5.87 -16.09 6.61
N ALA A 157 5.84 -16.97 5.61
CA ALA A 157 5.51 -18.39 5.70
C ALA A 157 6.45 -19.21 6.61
N ASP A 158 7.72 -18.83 6.72
CA ASP A 158 8.73 -19.55 7.50
C ASP A 158 8.75 -19.11 8.99
N ALA A 159 8.09 -17.99 9.33
CA ALA A 159 8.02 -17.48 10.70
C ALA A 159 7.00 -18.22 11.59
N TYR A 160 6.17 -19.07 10.99
CA TYR A 160 5.08 -19.80 11.67
C TYR A 160 5.17 -21.33 11.55
N SER A 161 6.32 -21.87 11.10
CA SER A 161 6.58 -23.33 11.08
C SER A 161 7.16 -23.86 12.39
#